data_AF-A0A3S2W2H5-F1
#
_entry.id   AF-A0A3S2W2H5-F1
#
_cell.length_a   1.000
_cell.length_b   1.000
_cell.length_c   1.000
_cell.angle_alpha   90.00
_cell.angle_beta   90.00
_cell.angle_gamma   90.00
#
_symmetry.space_group_name_H-M   'P 1'
#
loop_
_entity.id
_entity.type
_entity.pdbx_description
1 polymer ?
#
loop_
_entity_poly.entity_id
_entity_poly.type
_entity_poly.pdbx_seq_one_letter_code
_entity_poly.pdbx_strand_id
1 'polypeptide(L)' 'MRRILKALPSLLSLAVIGLFLTACSPEVGSEDWCADMKEKPKGDWSANEAADFAKHCVL' A
#
# COMPACT_ATOMS: atom_id res chain seq x y z
N MET A 1 -36.18 -9.51 15.59
CA MET A 1 -36.20 -8.87 14.25
C MET A 1 -35.65 -7.44 14.22
N ARG A 2 -36.10 -6.47 15.06
CA ARG A 2 -35.57 -5.08 15.04
C ARG A 2 -34.06 -4.93 15.35
N ARG A 3 -33.47 -5.86 16.12
CA ARG A 3 -32.01 -5.89 16.38
C ARG A 3 -31.20 -6.30 15.14
N ILE A 4 -31.77 -7.15 14.27
CA ILE A 4 -31.13 -7.62 13.03
C ILE A 4 -31.14 -6.49 11.98
N LEU A 5 -32.23 -5.72 11.91
CA LEU A 5 -32.37 -4.58 10.98
C LEU A 5 -31.41 -3.42 11.28
N LYS A 6 -30.99 -3.25 12.54
CA LYS A 6 -30.01 -2.22 12.97
C LYS A 6 -28.56 -2.64 12.73
N ALA A 7 -28.27 -3.94 12.66
CA ALA A 7 -26.92 -4.46 12.41
C ALA A 7 -26.55 -4.45 10.91
N LEU A 8 -27.55 -4.44 10.03
CA LEU A 8 -27.38 -4.44 8.57
C LEU A 8 -26.51 -3.28 8.03
N PRO A 9 -26.71 -2.00 8.42
CA PRO A 9 -25.82 -0.91 7.99
C PRO A 9 -24.41 -1.00 8.61
N SER A 10 -24.28 -1.58 9.81
CA SER A 10 -22.98 -1.77 10.48
C SER A 10 -22.12 -2.84 9.78
N LEU A 11 -22.74 -3.95 9.37
CA LEU A 11 -22.06 -4.96 8.54
C LEU A 11 -21.66 -4.40 7.17
N LEU A 12 -22.51 -3.57 6.55
CA LEU A 12 -22.19 -2.93 5.27
C LEU A 12 -21.01 -1.95 5.39
N SER A 13 -20.95 -1.16 6.47
CA SER A 13 -19.83 -0.26 6.72
C SER A 13 -18.50 -0.99 6.93
N LEU A 14 -18.50 -2.16 7.60
CA LEU A 14 -17.28 -2.94 7.79
C LEU A 14 -16.80 -3.60 6.48
N ALA A 15 -17.74 -4.01 5.62
CA ALA A 15 -17.43 -4.54 4.29
C ALA A 15 -16.79 -3.48 3.37
N VAL A 16 -17.21 -2.22 3.48
CA VAL A 16 -16.60 -1.10 2.73
C VAL A 16 -15.19 -0.78 3.23
N ILE A 17 -14.94 -0.82 4.54
CA ILE A 17 -13.60 -0.56 5.12
C ILE A 17 -12.57 -1.60 4.66
N GLY A 18 -12.97 -2.87 4.50
CA GLY A 18 -12.08 -3.93 4.01
C GLY A 18 -11.61 -3.75 2.56
N LEU A 19 -12.36 -3.03 1.73
CA LEU A 19 -12.03 -2.77 0.32
C LEU A 19 -10.91 -1.73 0.16
N PHE A 20 -10.60 -0.94 1.19
CA PHE A 20 -9.56 0.10 1.16
C PHE A 20 -8.20 -0.35 1.71
N LEU A 21 -8.08 -1.56 2.24
CA LEU A 21 -6.82 -2.09 2.79
C LEU A 21 -5.90 -2.73 1.73
N THR A 22 -6.36 -2.85 0.49
CA THR A 22 -5.67 -3.57 -0.59
C THR A 22 -4.83 -2.68 -1.52
N ALA A 23 -4.52 -1.43 -1.16
CA ALA A 23 -3.43 -0.71 -1.82
C ALA A 23 -2.10 -1.29 -1.32
N CYS A 24 -1.74 -2.44 -1.87
CA CYS A 24 -0.50 -3.15 -1.57
C CYS A 24 0.68 -2.36 -2.15
N SER A 25 1.71 -2.12 -1.34
CA SER A 25 2.94 -1.49 -1.84
C SER A 25 3.64 -2.47 -2.78
N PRO A 26 4.22 -2.00 -3.89
CA PRO A 26 4.98 -2.87 -4.79
C PRO A 26 6.20 -3.46 -4.08
N GLU A 27 6.63 -4.65 -4.51
CA GLU A 27 7.74 -5.38 -3.90
C GLU A 27 9.06 -4.64 -4.09
N VAL A 28 9.87 -4.55 -3.03
CA VAL A 28 11.17 -3.89 -3.08
C VAL A 28 12.04 -4.48 -4.19
N GLY A 29 12.48 -3.64 -5.11
CA GLY A 29 13.29 -4.02 -6.27
C GLY A 29 12.51 -4.51 -7.50
N SER A 30 11.18 -4.58 -7.44
CA SER A 30 10.35 -4.82 -8.64
C SER A 30 10.37 -3.61 -9.59
N GLU A 31 9.99 -3.81 -10.85
CA GLU A 31 9.93 -2.72 -11.83
C GLU A 31 9.01 -1.58 -11.38
N ASP A 32 7.82 -1.92 -10.87
CA ASP A 32 6.85 -0.94 -10.35
C ASP A 32 7.41 -0.20 -9.14
N TRP A 33 8.06 -0.90 -8.20
CA TRP A 33 8.71 -0.25 -7.06
C TRP A 33 9.87 0.64 -7.49
N CYS A 34 10.70 0.19 -8.44
CA CYS A 34 11.78 0.99 -8.98
C CYS A 34 11.25 2.24 -9.72
N ALA A 35 10.11 2.15 -10.40
CA ALA A 35 9.45 3.28 -11.05
C ALA A 35 8.94 4.28 -10.00
N ASP A 36 8.21 3.81 -8.99
CA ASP A 36 7.71 4.62 -7.89
C ASP A 36 8.85 5.32 -7.13
N MET A 37 9.95 4.59 -6.88
CA MET A 37 11.13 5.13 -6.22
C MET A 37 11.83 6.22 -7.03
N LYS A 38 11.85 6.13 -8.37
CA LYS A 38 12.41 7.17 -9.24
C LYS A 38 11.62 8.48 -9.16
N GLU A 39 10.31 8.40 -8.94
CA GLU A 39 9.43 9.56 -8.77
C GLU A 39 9.51 10.14 -7.35
N LYS A 40 9.79 9.30 -6.35
CA LYS A 40 9.96 9.72 -4.94
C LYS A 40 11.21 10.62 -4.76
N PRO A 41 11.08 11.82 -4.14
CA PRO A 41 12.23 12.68 -3.86
C PRO A 41 13.31 11.97 -3.03
N LYS A 42 14.57 12.04 -3.46
CA LYS A 42 15.69 11.31 -2.83
C LYS A 42 15.94 11.68 -1.36
N GLY A 43 15.54 12.88 -0.93
CA GLY A 43 15.63 13.30 0.47
C GLY A 43 14.66 12.57 1.40
N ASP A 44 13.59 12.00 0.85
CA ASP A 44 12.56 11.25 1.59
C ASP A 44 12.87 9.75 1.65
N TRP A 45 14.00 9.33 1.09
CA TRP A 45 14.43 7.95 1.10
C TRP A 45 15.01 7.61 2.47
N SER A 46 14.60 6.47 3.01
CA SER A 46 15.33 5.82 4.08
C SER A 46 16.67 5.26 3.57
N ALA A 47 17.61 5.03 4.48
CA ALA A 47 18.89 4.40 4.13
C ALA A 47 18.71 3.00 3.50
N ASN A 48 17.70 2.25 3.95
CA ASN A 48 17.35 0.95 3.39
C ASN A 48 16.83 1.08 1.96
N GLU A 49 15.84 1.95 1.72
CA GLU A 49 15.31 2.17 0.36
C GLU A 49 16.40 2.61 -0.63
N ALA A 50 17.32 3.47 -0.19
CA ALA A 50 18.45 3.88 -1.02
C ALA A 50 19.40 2.72 -1.35
N ALA A 51 19.72 1.89 -0.35
CA ALA A 51 20.56 0.72 -0.54
C ALA A 51 19.90 -0.32 -1.44
N ASP A 52 18.60 -0.56 -1.27
CA ASP A 52 17.85 -1.55 -2.02
C ASP A 52 17.62 -1.06 -3.46
N PHE A 53 17.29 0.21 -3.67
CA PHE A 53 17.23 0.80 -5.00
C PHE A 53 18.57 0.69 -5.75
N ALA A 54 19.69 0.96 -5.08
CA ALA A 54 21.01 0.83 -5.69
C ALA A 54 21.35 -0.62 -6.07
N LYS A 55 20.90 -1.61 -5.28
CA LYS A 55 21.13 -3.03 -5.56
C LYS A 55 20.25 -3.58 -6.66
N HIS A 56 19.00 -3.12 -6.74
CA HIS A 56 17.97 -3.77 -7.55
C HIS A 56 17.57 -2.98 -8.80
N CYS A 57 17.73 -1.65 -8.81
CA CYS A 57 17.14 -0.78 -9.84
C CYS A 57 18.18 -0.01 -10.68
N VAL A 58 19.47 -0.07 -10.33
CA VAL A 58 20.56 0.70 -10.98
C VAL A 58 21.49 -0.19 -11.83
N LEU A 59 21.55 -1.49 -11.53
CA LEU A 59 22.36 -2.47 -12.26
C LEU A 59 21.63 -2.98 -13.52
#